data_AF-A0A914IJ42-F1
#
_entry.id   AF-A0A914IJ42-F1
#
_cell.length_a   1.000
_cell.length_b   1.000
_cell.length_c   1.000
_cell.angle_alpha   90.00
_cell.angle_beta   90.00
_cell.angle_gamma   90.00
#
_symmetry.space_group_name_H-M   'P 1'
#
loop_
_entity.id
_entity.type
_entity.pdbx_description
1 polymer ?
#
loop_
_entity_poly.entity_id
_entity_poly.type
_entity_poly.pdbx_seq_one_letter_code
_entity_poly.pdbx_strand_id
1 'polypeptide(L)'
;MSSKIIISLAVVFGLTLFVAAYDPKSAVGPCILGRCPPGHVCSNDECYPKMKDYVDVDAKGTNAIGPCVNGFCPSGYQCLGNKCYKGQNKRSIRQAIGPCIGGLCPTGYTCNQSEQKCY
;
A
#
# COMPACT_ATOMS: atom_id res chain seq x y z
N MET A 1 1.36 -26.79 53.55
CA MET A 1 0.68 -25.78 52.69
C MET A 1 1.74 -24.89 52.05
N SER A 2 1.43 -24.25 50.91
CA SER A 2 2.10 -23.06 50.31
C SER A 2 2.72 -23.22 48.90
N SER A 3 2.70 -24.40 48.26
CA SER A 3 3.27 -24.58 46.91
C SER A 3 2.21 -24.77 45.79
N LYS A 4 1.05 -24.10 45.91
CA LYS A 4 -0.03 -24.16 44.88
C LYS A 4 -0.61 -22.80 44.46
N ILE A 5 -0.16 -21.70 45.06
CA ILE A 5 -0.78 -20.37 44.85
C ILE A 5 -0.15 -19.61 43.68
N ILE A 6 1.08 -19.93 43.27
CA ILE A 6 1.80 -19.15 42.24
C ILE A 6 1.34 -19.51 40.81
N ILE A 7 0.80 -20.71 40.58
CA ILE A 7 0.41 -21.16 39.22
C ILE A 7 -0.97 -20.58 38.81
N SER A 8 -1.76 -20.07 39.74
CA SER A 8 -3.13 -19.58 39.46
C SER A 8 -3.21 -18.10 39.01
N LEU A 9 -2.12 -17.34 39.05
CA LEU A 9 -2.12 -15.92 38.62
C LEU A 9 -1.69 -15.72 37.15
N ALA A 10 -1.11 -16.74 36.50
CA ALA A 10 -0.64 -16.64 35.13
C ALA A 10 -1.74 -16.85 34.07
N VAL A 11 -2.91 -17.39 34.45
CA VAL A 11 -3.99 -17.72 33.50
C VAL A 11 -5.00 -16.58 33.35
N VAL A 12 -5.04 -15.63 34.29
CA VAL A 12 -6.02 -14.51 34.26
C VAL A 12 -5.53 -13.33 33.41
N PHE A 13 -4.24 -13.27 33.06
CA PHE A 13 -3.67 -12.23 32.18
C PHE A 13 -3.49 -12.69 30.72
N GLY A 14 -4.13 -13.79 30.34
CA GLY A 14 -4.10 -14.34 28.97
C GLY A 14 -5.24 -13.85 28.08
N LEU A 15 -6.02 -12.87 28.52
CA LEU A 15 -7.02 -12.18 27.69
C LEU A 15 -6.55 -10.77 27.36
N THR A 16 -5.32 -10.66 26.84
CA THR A 16 -4.91 -9.43 26.14
C THR A 16 -5.82 -9.29 24.94
N LEU A 17 -6.86 -8.47 25.11
CA LEU A 17 -7.61 -7.86 24.02
C LEU A 17 -6.60 -7.42 22.97
N PHE A 18 -6.73 -7.99 21.78
CA PHE A 18 -6.16 -7.40 20.57
C PHE A 18 -6.81 -6.03 20.41
N VAL A 19 -6.27 -5.02 21.09
CA VAL A 19 -6.58 -3.64 20.81
C VAL A 19 -5.88 -3.37 19.49
N ALA A 20 -6.64 -3.43 18.40
CA ALA A 20 -6.20 -2.89 17.13
C ALA A 20 -5.79 -1.44 17.39
N ALA A 21 -4.49 -1.18 17.37
CA ALA A 21 -3.95 0.16 17.53
C ALA A 21 -4.36 0.97 16.30
N TYR A 22 -5.44 1.74 16.42
CA TYR A 22 -5.84 2.72 15.42
C TYR A 22 -4.98 3.96 15.63
N ASP A 23 -4.18 4.33 14.62
CA ASP A 23 -3.43 5.58 14.63
C ASP A 23 -4.41 6.78 14.68
N PRO A 24 -4.43 7.58 15.76
CA PRO A 24 -5.40 8.69 15.94
C PRO A 24 -5.25 9.79 14.88
N LYS A 25 -4.16 9.78 14.10
CA LYS A 25 -3.93 10.71 12.98
C LYS A 25 -4.77 10.42 11.74
N SER A 26 -5.46 9.28 11.68
CA SER A 26 -6.22 8.84 10.51
C SER A 26 -7.73 9.03 10.66
N ALA A 27 -8.20 9.65 11.75
CA ALA A 27 -9.61 9.93 11.97
C ALA A 27 -10.11 10.98 10.96
N VAL A 28 -11.20 10.68 10.25
CA VAL A 28 -11.79 11.57 9.23
C VAL A 28 -12.96 12.40 9.76
N GLY A 29 -13.45 12.10 10.96
CA GLY A 29 -14.58 12.79 11.59
C GLY A 29 -15.31 11.92 12.62
N PRO A 30 -16.33 12.44 13.31
CA PRO A 30 -17.09 11.71 14.31
C PRO A 30 -18.05 10.70 13.69
N CYS A 31 -18.43 9.68 14.45
CA CYS A 31 -19.50 8.77 14.07
C CYS A 31 -20.87 9.45 14.19
N ILE A 32 -21.68 9.39 13.14
CA ILE A 32 -23.05 9.90 13.18
C ILE A 32 -23.99 8.70 13.40
N LEU A 33 -24.61 8.63 14.57
CA LEU A 33 -25.47 7.52 14.99
C LEU A 33 -24.78 6.14 14.87
N GLY A 34 -23.48 6.08 15.25
CA GLY A 34 -22.67 4.87 15.17
C GLY A 34 -22.33 4.43 13.74
N ARG A 35 -22.52 5.31 12.74
CA ARG A 35 -22.23 5.02 11.33
C ARG A 35 -21.21 6.00 10.76
N CYS A 36 -20.50 5.53 9.75
CA CYS A 36 -19.54 6.29 8.98
C CYS A 36 -19.86 6.19 7.49
N PRO A 37 -19.33 7.11 6.65
CA PRO A 37 -19.41 7.00 5.20
C PRO A 37 -18.90 5.65 4.68
N PRO A 38 -19.30 5.22 3.47
CA PRO A 38 -18.76 4.02 2.85
C PRO A 38 -17.23 3.98 2.87
N GLY A 39 -16.67 2.79 3.12
CA GLY A 39 -15.21 2.62 3.23
C GLY A 39 -14.60 3.04 4.57
N HIS A 40 -15.40 3.38 5.59
CA HIS A 40 -14.95 3.74 6.93
C HIS A 40 -15.58 2.85 8.00
N VAL A 41 -14.92 2.73 9.16
CA VAL A 41 -15.37 2.00 10.34
C VAL A 41 -15.39 2.94 11.54
N CYS A 42 -16.45 2.85 12.35
CA CYS A 42 -16.55 3.61 13.58
C CYS A 42 -15.73 2.91 14.68
N SER A 43 -14.83 3.64 15.32
CA SER A 43 -14.01 3.18 16.45
C SER A 43 -13.83 4.35 17.42
N ASN A 44 -14.10 4.16 18.71
CA ASN A 44 -14.00 5.23 19.74
C ASN A 44 -14.71 6.55 19.34
N ASP A 45 -15.94 6.47 18.85
CA ASP A 45 -16.75 7.61 18.37
C ASP A 45 -16.17 8.40 17.18
N GLU A 46 -15.11 7.88 16.56
CA GLU A 46 -14.48 8.46 15.38
C GLU A 46 -14.49 7.49 14.20
N CYS A 47 -14.58 8.05 13.00
CA CYS A 47 -14.55 7.32 11.74
C CYS A 47 -13.10 7.18 11.26
N TYR A 48 -12.68 5.94 11.07
CA TYR A 48 -11.40 5.58 10.49
C TYR A 48 -11.60 4.97 9.10
N PRO A 49 -10.72 5.21 8.13
CA PRO A 49 -10.76 4.48 6.88
C PRO A 49 -10.64 2.98 7.20
N LYS A 50 -11.52 2.16 6.60
CA LYS A 50 -11.32 0.71 6.60
C LYS A 50 -9.94 0.49 6.02
N MET A 51 -9.07 -0.21 6.73
CA MET A 51 -7.81 -0.67 6.17
C MET A 51 -8.17 -1.44 4.90
N LYS A 52 -7.97 -0.80 3.74
CA LYS A 52 -7.97 -1.50 2.46
C LYS A 52 -6.87 -2.51 2.59
N ASP A 53 -7.19 -3.78 2.36
CA ASP A 53 -6.28 -4.91 2.48
C ASP A 53 -4.87 -4.53 2.05
N TYR A 54 -4.05 -4.25 3.07
CA TYR A 54 -2.61 -4.30 3.09
C TYR A 54 -1.88 -3.77 1.83
N VAL A 55 -1.79 -2.45 1.67
CA VAL A 55 -0.69 -1.87 0.89
C VAL A 55 0.54 -1.89 1.79
N ASP A 56 1.33 -2.95 1.67
CA ASP A 56 2.70 -2.97 2.19
C ASP A 56 3.49 -1.90 1.41
N VAL A 57 3.63 -0.72 2.00
CA VAL A 57 4.62 0.25 1.56
C VAL A 57 5.96 -0.30 1.99
N ASP A 58 6.67 -0.99 1.10
CA ASP A 58 8.04 -1.42 1.38
C ASP A 58 8.95 -0.20 1.57
N ALA A 59 10.14 -0.40 2.15
CA ALA A 59 11.10 0.67 2.44
C ALA A 59 11.53 1.51 1.20
N LYS A 60 11.16 1.10 -0.04
CA LYS A 60 11.35 1.87 -1.28
C LYS A 60 10.08 2.59 -1.77
N GLY A 61 8.97 2.54 -1.04
CA GLY A 61 7.72 3.22 -1.41
C GLY A 61 7.02 2.61 -2.62
N THR A 62 7.21 1.32 -2.90
CA THR A 62 6.54 0.64 -4.00
C THR A 62 5.24 0.02 -3.50
N ASN A 63 4.12 0.44 -4.09
CA ASN A 63 2.79 -0.04 -3.74
C ASN A 63 2.64 -1.53 -4.11
N ALA A 64 3.10 -2.42 -3.24
CA ALA A 64 2.79 -3.84 -3.34
C ALA A 64 1.29 -4.02 -3.12
N ILE A 65 0.65 -4.81 -3.98
CA ILE A 65 -0.80 -5.06 -3.93
C ILE A 65 -1.17 -6.42 -3.31
N GLY A 66 -0.16 -7.21 -2.90
CA GLY A 66 -0.36 -8.54 -2.33
C GLY A 66 0.75 -9.52 -2.69
N PRO A 67 0.66 -10.77 -2.22
CA PRO A 67 1.61 -11.83 -2.57
C PRO A 67 1.42 -12.30 -4.01
N CYS A 68 2.43 -12.99 -4.55
CA CYS A 68 2.28 -13.69 -5.82
C CYS A 68 1.46 -14.97 -5.64
N VAL A 69 0.59 -15.26 -6.61
CA VAL A 69 -0.20 -16.49 -6.63
C VAL A 69 0.37 -17.39 -7.73
N ASN A 70 0.96 -18.52 -7.34
CA ASN A 70 1.67 -19.43 -8.25
C ASN A 70 2.77 -18.73 -9.09
N GLY A 71 3.42 -17.71 -8.52
CA GLY A 71 4.42 -16.91 -9.22
C GLY A 71 3.86 -15.85 -10.18
N PHE A 72 2.53 -15.71 -10.27
CA PHE A 72 1.87 -14.73 -11.12
C PHE A 72 1.23 -13.60 -10.32
N CYS A 73 1.01 -12.49 -11.02
CA CYS A 73 0.33 -11.30 -10.53
C CYS A 73 -0.77 -10.88 -11.53
N PRO A 74 -1.74 -10.06 -11.11
CA PRO A 74 -2.73 -9.47 -12.01
C PRO A 74 -2.08 -8.72 -13.17
N SER A 75 -2.84 -8.51 -14.26
CA SER A 75 -2.35 -7.80 -15.44
C SER A 75 -1.79 -6.42 -15.09
N GLY A 76 -0.60 -6.09 -15.60
CA GLY A 76 0.09 -4.84 -15.31
C GLY A 76 0.90 -4.84 -14.01
N TYR A 77 1.02 -5.99 -13.33
CA TYR A 77 1.83 -6.19 -12.13
C TYR A 77 2.90 -7.26 -12.35
N GLN A 78 4.01 -7.15 -11.62
CA GLN A 78 5.13 -8.08 -11.70
C GLN A 78 5.43 -8.69 -10.32
N CYS A 79 5.69 -10.00 -10.30
CA CYS A 79 6.10 -10.71 -9.10
C CYS A 79 7.58 -10.46 -8.84
N LEU A 80 7.91 -9.81 -7.71
CA LEU A 80 9.28 -9.61 -7.24
C LEU A 80 9.32 -10.07 -5.77
N GLY A 81 10.22 -10.98 -5.40
CA GLY A 81 10.39 -11.39 -4.00
C GLY A 81 9.09 -11.85 -3.32
N ASN A 82 8.25 -12.61 -4.05
CA ASN A 82 6.93 -13.10 -3.59
C ASN A 82 5.85 -12.02 -3.35
N LYS A 83 6.06 -10.79 -3.84
CA LYS A 83 5.05 -9.72 -3.80
C LYS A 83 4.77 -9.17 -5.20
N CYS A 84 3.54 -8.76 -5.42
CA CYS A 84 3.06 -8.17 -6.65
C CYS A 84 3.21 -6.65 -6.60
N TYR A 85 4.05 -6.12 -7.48
CA TYR A 85 4.28 -4.68 -7.61
C TYR A 85 3.68 -4.18 -8.89
N LYS A 86 3.15 -2.95 -8.88
CA LYS A 86 2.72 -2.30 -10.12
C LYS A 86 3.92 -2.33 -11.06
N GLY A 87 3.74 -2.93 -12.23
CA GLY A 87 4.78 -3.01 -13.24
C GLY A 87 5.23 -1.59 -13.51
N GLN A 88 6.39 -1.23 -12.96
CA GLN A 88 6.95 0.04 -13.30
C GLN A 88 7.48 -0.17 -14.71
N ASN A 89 6.68 0.23 -15.69
CA ASN A 89 7.24 0.77 -16.91
C ASN A 89 8.01 2.03 -16.49
N LYS A 90 9.14 1.84 -15.79
CA LYS A 90 10.26 2.78 -15.84
C LYS A 90 10.69 2.68 -17.28
N ARG A 91 10.01 3.43 -18.16
CA ARG A 91 10.59 3.83 -19.43
C ARG A 91 11.95 4.34 -19.03
N SER A 92 12.99 3.61 -19.41
CA SER A 92 14.34 4.09 -19.18
C SER A 92 14.39 5.51 -19.77
N ILE A 93 15.06 6.46 -19.13
CA ILE A 93 15.29 7.80 -19.72
C ILE A 93 15.90 7.67 -21.13
N ARG A 94 16.52 6.52 -21.43
CA ARG A 94 17.08 6.14 -22.72
C ARG A 94 16.09 5.47 -23.69
N GLN A 95 14.81 5.37 -23.36
CA GLN A 95 13.82 4.75 -24.23
C GLN A 95 12.99 5.83 -24.91
N ALA A 96 13.18 5.92 -26.22
CA ALA A 96 12.47 6.89 -27.04
C ALA A 96 10.95 6.75 -26.87
N ILE A 97 10.27 7.88 -26.73
CA ILE A 97 8.82 7.93 -26.59
C ILE A 97 8.08 7.95 -27.92
N GLY A 98 8.79 8.29 -28.99
CA GLY A 98 8.28 8.41 -30.36
C GLY A 98 9.26 9.13 -31.27
N PRO A 99 8.94 9.29 -32.57
CA PRO A 99 9.73 10.09 -33.49
C PRO A 99 9.54 11.60 -33.22
N CYS A 100 10.49 12.41 -33.68
CA CYS A 100 10.28 13.86 -33.72
C CYS A 100 9.26 14.22 -34.81
N ILE A 101 8.33 15.13 -34.50
CA ILE A 101 7.34 15.64 -35.46
C ILE A 101 7.66 17.11 -35.71
N GLY A 102 8.17 17.43 -36.91
CA GLY A 102 8.60 18.80 -37.23
C GLY A 102 9.73 19.31 -36.34
N GLY A 103 10.61 18.42 -35.84
CA GLY A 103 11.69 18.77 -34.93
C GLY A 103 11.27 19.00 -33.47
N LEU A 104 10.00 18.74 -33.14
CA LEU A 104 9.42 18.95 -31.82
C LEU A 104 8.97 17.63 -31.17
N CYS A 105 8.86 17.67 -29.84
CA CYS A 105 8.39 16.57 -29.00
C CYS A 105 7.32 17.07 -28.02
N PRO A 106 6.51 16.16 -27.42
CA PRO A 106 5.57 16.52 -26.37
C PRO A 106 6.24 17.26 -25.20
N THR A 107 5.46 18.02 -24.44
CA THR A 107 5.97 18.80 -23.30
C THR A 107 6.79 17.93 -22.34
N GLY A 108 8.02 18.37 -22.05
CA GLY A 108 8.95 17.67 -21.17
C GLY A 108 9.90 16.69 -21.86
N TYR A 109 9.86 16.59 -23.19
CA TYR A 109 10.72 15.72 -23.99
C TYR A 109 11.59 16.52 -24.97
N THR A 110 12.77 15.99 -25.31
CA THR A 110 13.71 16.62 -26.24
C THR A 110 13.90 15.79 -27.50
N CYS A 111 13.91 16.44 -28.66
CA CYS A 111 14.23 15.79 -29.93
C CYS A 111 15.74 15.61 -30.06
N ASN A 112 16.20 14.36 -30.11
CA ASN A 112 17.56 14.04 -30.53
C ASN A 112 17.60 14.03 -32.07
N GLN A 113 18.25 15.04 -32.66
CA GLN A 113 18.30 15.23 -34.11
C GLN A 113 19.09 14.13 -34.83
N SER A 114 20.08 13.51 -34.18
CA SER A 114 20.87 12.42 -34.76
C SER A 114 20.07 11.14 -34.92
N GLU A 115 19.11 10.89 -34.01
CA GLU A 115 18.28 9.69 -34.02
C GLU A 115 16.85 9.93 -34.50
N GLN A 116 16.45 11.19 -34.70
CA GLN A 116 15.07 11.61 -34.99
C GLN A 116 14.05 11.05 -33.98
N LYS A 117 14.43 10.99 -32.70
CA LYS A 117 13.64 10.40 -31.60
C LYS A 117 13.48 11.36 -30.43
N CYS A 118 12.30 11.31 -29.81
CA CYS A 118 11.95 12.03 -28.61
C CYS A 118 12.32 11.23 -27.36
N TYR A 119 13.05 11.84 -26.44
CA TYR A 119 13.48 11.28 -25.16
C TYR A 119 13.09 12.18 -23.98
#